data_AF-A0A7I4YMY4-F1
#
_entry.id   AF-A0A7I4YMY4-F1
#
_cell.length_a   1.000
_cell.length_b   1.000
_cell.length_c   1.000
_cell.angle_alpha   90.00
_cell.angle_beta   90.00
_cell.angle_gamma   90.00
#
_symmetry.space_group_name_H-M   'P 1'
#
loop_
_entity.id
_entity.type
_entity.pdbx_description
1 polymer ?
#
loop_
_entity_poly.entity_id
_entity_poly.type
_entity_poly.pdbx_seq_one_letter_code
_entity_poly.pdbx_strand_id
1 'polypeptide(L)'
;MSLNEIVSAMMNEQLRDPIMGQYINALITKLPQTISEAVEGEKRGRSLVIYGIPESSDELPPSSKQRKVEAKVTEVLDVLGVECRPAEVYRMGKPGGPIHA
;
A
#
# COMPACT_ATOMS: atom_id res chain seq x y z
N MET A 1 6.09 22.49 9.07
CA MET A 1 6.99 22.67 7.92
C MET A 1 6.93 21.40 7.08
N SER A 2 6.33 21.46 5.89
CA SER A 2 6.24 20.33 4.96
C SER A 2 7.55 20.13 4.18
N LEU A 3 7.74 18.96 3.58
CA LEU A 3 8.90 18.67 2.74
C LEU A 3 9.03 19.68 1.58
N ASN A 4 7.89 20.09 0.99
CA ASN A 4 7.85 21.11 -0.04
C ASN A 4 8.26 22.50 0.47
N GLU A 5 7.94 22.83 1.72
CA GLU A 5 8.33 24.10 2.34
C GLU A 5 9.84 24.14 2.65
N ILE A 6 10.41 23.03 3.13
CA ILE A 6 11.87 22.88 3.36
C ILE A 6 12.60 23.05 2.03
N VAL A 7 12.14 22.37 0.99
CA VAL A 7 12.78 22.42 -0.33
C VAL A 7 12.66 23.80 -0.96
N SER A 8 11.49 24.45 -0.84
CA SER A 8 11.31 25.84 -1.32
C SER A 8 12.27 26.81 -0.62
N ALA A 9 12.54 26.59 0.67
CA ALA A 9 13.52 27.39 1.41
C ALA A 9 14.97 27.13 0.95
N MET A 10 15.31 25.89 0.57
CA MET A 10 16.63 25.55 0.01
C MET A 10 16.85 26.13 -1.40
N MET A 11 15.78 26.36 -2.15
CA MET A 11 15.79 26.94 -3.50
C MET A 11 15.76 28.48 -3.50
N ASN A 12 15.85 29.11 -2.34
CA ASN A 12 15.83 30.56 -2.19
C ASN A 12 17.00 31.22 -2.97
N GLU A 13 16.77 32.42 -3.51
CA GLU A 13 17.67 33.13 -4.43
C GLU A 13 19.08 33.35 -3.87
N GLN A 14 19.23 33.35 -2.55
CA GLN A 14 20.50 33.55 -1.84
C GLN A 14 21.44 32.32 -1.85
N LEU A 15 20.95 31.14 -2.23
CA LEU A 15 21.70 29.86 -2.25
C LEU A 15 21.73 29.21 -3.65
N ARG A 16 21.45 29.97 -4.72
CA ARG A 16 21.30 29.48 -6.10
C ARG A 16 22.60 28.93 -6.68
N ASP A 17 22.83 27.64 -6.48
CA ASP A 17 23.67 26.82 -7.33
C ASP A 17 22.77 26.06 -8.34
N PRO A 18 22.92 26.28 -9.66
CA PRO A 18 22.12 25.60 -10.69
C PRO A 18 22.24 24.07 -10.67
N ILE A 19 23.36 23.54 -10.20
CA ILE A 19 23.61 22.11 -10.02
C ILE A 19 22.85 21.61 -8.78
N MET A 20 22.90 22.36 -7.67
CA MET A 20 22.13 22.04 -6.47
C MET A 20 20.62 22.02 -6.75
N GLY A 21 20.11 22.97 -7.54
CA GLY A 21 18.71 22.97 -7.95
C GLY A 21 18.29 21.72 -8.73
N GLN A 22 19.16 21.19 -9.59
CA GLN A 22 18.89 19.93 -10.31
C GLN A 22 18.83 18.74 -9.36
N TYR A 23 19.75 18.64 -8.40
CA TYR A 23 19.74 17.56 -7.41
C TYR A 23 18.52 17.62 -6.49
N ILE A 24 18.12 18.82 -6.05
CA ILE A 24 16.93 18.99 -5.22
C ILE A 24 15.67 18.61 -6.01
N ASN A 25 15.53 19.02 -7.27
CA ASN A 25 14.40 18.59 -8.11
C ASN A 25 14.38 17.07 -8.33
N ALA A 26 15.54 16.45 -8.55
CA ALA A 26 15.66 14.99 -8.65
C ALA A 26 15.25 14.30 -7.34
N LEU A 27 15.59 14.89 -6.19
CA LEU A 27 15.18 14.38 -4.88
C LEU A 27 13.67 14.48 -4.67
N ILE A 28 13.06 15.64 -4.96
CA ILE A 28 11.59 15.84 -4.84
C ILE A 28 10.82 14.81 -5.68
N THR A 29 11.32 14.51 -6.88
CA THR A 29 10.62 13.61 -7.81
C THR A 29 10.78 12.14 -7.41
N LYS A 30 11.96 11.74 -6.92
CA LYS A 30 12.24 10.33 -6.60
C LYS A 30 11.89 9.94 -5.17
N LEU A 31 12.02 10.85 -4.21
CA LEU A 31 11.83 10.53 -2.80
C LEU A 31 10.43 9.95 -2.48
N PRO A 32 9.31 10.50 -3.01
CA PRO A 32 7.99 9.91 -2.79
C PRO A 32 7.89 8.48 -3.33
N GLN A 33 8.50 8.20 -4.49
CA GLN A 33 8.52 6.87 -5.08
C GLN A 33 9.32 5.90 -4.21
N THR A 34 10.52 6.29 -3.78
CA THR A 34 11.36 5.46 -2.90
C THR A 34 10.66 5.15 -1.57
N ILE A 35 9.99 6.13 -0.97
CA ILE A 35 9.21 5.92 0.27
C ILE A 35 8.05 4.96 -0.01
N SER A 36 7.30 5.17 -1.09
CA SER A 36 6.18 4.30 -1.47
C SER A 36 6.63 2.85 -1.70
N GLU A 37 7.72 2.66 -2.46
CA GLU A 37 8.30 1.34 -2.72
C GLU A 37 8.77 0.64 -1.43
N ALA A 38 9.36 1.39 -0.49
CA ALA A 38 9.77 0.85 0.80
C ALA A 38 8.55 0.39 1.63
N VAL A 39 7.49 1.21 1.68
CA VAL A 39 6.25 0.88 2.40
C VAL A 39 5.56 -0.34 1.78
N GLU A 40 5.40 -0.36 0.45
CA GLU A 40 4.79 -1.48 -0.26
C GLU A 40 5.64 -2.76 -0.18
N GLY A 41 6.97 -2.61 -0.18
CA GLY A 41 7.90 -3.72 0.05
C GLY A 41 7.72 -4.35 1.43
N GLU A 42 7.58 -3.53 2.47
CA GLU A 42 7.32 -4.00 3.83
C GLU A 42 5.95 -4.68 3.95
N LYS A 43 4.90 -4.06 3.39
CA LYS A 43 3.56 -4.65 3.34
C LYS A 43 3.59 -6.02 2.67
N ARG A 44 4.19 -6.10 1.48
CA ARG A 44 4.30 -7.35 0.71
C ARG A 44 5.10 -8.41 1.46
N GLY A 45 6.17 -8.03 2.18
CA GLY A 45 6.96 -8.96 2.98
C GLY A 45 6.19 -9.60 4.15
N ARG A 46 5.09 -8.96 4.59
CA ARG A 46 4.21 -9.44 5.66
C ARG A 46 2.85 -9.95 5.14
N SER A 47 2.67 -10.03 3.82
CA SER A 47 1.43 -10.49 3.19
C SER A 47 1.50 -11.97 2.81
N LEU A 48 0.35 -12.64 2.90
CA LEU A 48 0.16 -14.02 2.46
C LEU A 48 -0.87 -14.08 1.33
N VAL A 49 -0.66 -14.97 0.37
CA VAL A 49 -1.65 -15.26 -0.67
C VAL A 49 -2.31 -16.59 -0.35
N ILE A 50 -3.62 -16.56 -0.09
CA ILE A 50 -4.43 -17.76 0.17
C ILE A 50 -5.25 -18.08 -1.07
N TYR A 51 -5.06 -19.28 -1.62
CA TYR A 51 -5.82 -19.79 -2.75
C TYR A 51 -6.92 -20.75 -2.27
N GLY A 52 -8.01 -20.84 -3.05
CA GLY A 52 -9.07 -21.82 -2.83
C GLY A 52 -10.23 -21.35 -1.94
N ILE A 53 -10.25 -20.11 -1.47
CA ILE A 53 -11.43 -19.55 -0.80
C ILE A 53 -12.50 -19.20 -1.86
N PRO A 54 -13.71 -19.77 -1.79
CA PRO A 54 -14.77 -19.47 -2.76
C PRO A 54 -15.14 -17.99 -2.76
N GLU A 55 -15.47 -17.45 -3.94
CA GLU A 55 -15.97 -16.08 -4.08
C GLU A 55 -17.37 -15.93 -3.47
N SER A 56 -17.68 -14.72 -3.01
CA SER A 56 -19.01 -14.39 -2.52
C SER A 56 -19.98 -14.16 -3.69
N SER A 57 -21.27 -14.48 -3.51
CA SER A 57 -22.31 -14.17 -4.49
C SER A 57 -22.29 -12.69 -4.89
N ASP A 58 -22.46 -12.42 -6.18
CA ASP A 58 -22.44 -11.07 -6.73
C ASP A 58 -23.58 -10.19 -6.21
N GLU A 59 -24.69 -10.82 -5.79
CA GLU A 59 -25.87 -10.17 -5.22
C GLU A 59 -25.64 -9.59 -3.82
N LEU A 60 -24.55 -9.98 -3.15
CA LEU A 60 -24.25 -9.49 -1.82
C LEU A 60 -23.70 -8.05 -1.87
N PRO A 61 -24.07 -7.20 -0.91
CA PRO A 61 -23.47 -5.88 -0.81
C PRO A 61 -21.97 -6.00 -0.46
N PRO A 62 -21.13 -5.02 -0.88
CA PRO A 62 -19.68 -5.07 -0.66
C PRO A 62 -19.27 -5.31 0.79
N SER A 63 -19.95 -4.69 1.76
CA SER A 63 -19.68 -4.89 3.19
C SER A 63 -19.88 -6.34 3.64
N SER A 64 -20.90 -7.02 3.11
CA SER A 64 -21.14 -8.44 3.38
C SER A 64 -20.14 -9.35 2.68
N LYS A 65 -19.71 -9.01 1.46
CA LYS A 65 -18.65 -9.73 0.74
C LYS A 65 -17.34 -9.67 1.52
N GLN A 66 -16.98 -8.47 2.00
CA GLN A 66 -15.78 -8.23 2.79
C GLN A 66 -15.79 -9.02 4.11
N ARG A 67 -16.88 -8.93 4.88
CA ARG A 67 -17.03 -9.68 6.13
C ARG A 67 -16.92 -11.20 5.91
N LYS A 68 -17.45 -11.71 4.80
CA LYS A 68 -17.37 -13.15 4.46
C LYS A 68 -15.95 -13.60 4.14
N VAL A 69 -15.18 -12.83 3.38
CA VAL A 69 -13.77 -13.19 3.09
C VAL A 69 -12.92 -13.12 4.35
N GLU A 70 -13.09 -12.09 5.17
CA GLU A 70 -12.40 -11.97 6.46
C GLU A 70 -12.69 -13.17 7.37
N ALA A 71 -13.97 -13.55 7.52
CA ALA A 71 -14.35 -14.70 8.32
C ALA A 71 -13.71 -16.00 7.81
N LYS A 72 -13.65 -16.21 6.50
CA LYS A 72 -13.01 -17.40 5.90
C LYS A 72 -11.50 -17.42 6.10
N VAL A 73 -10.84 -16.27 6.04
CA VAL A 73 -9.40 -16.17 6.33
C VAL A 73 -9.15 -16.49 7.81
N THR A 74 -9.98 -15.98 8.73
CA THR A 74 -9.89 -16.32 10.15
C THR A 74 -10.05 -17.83 10.38
N GLU A 75 -11.04 -18.48 9.76
CA GLU A 75 -11.22 -19.94 9.86
C GLU A 75 -9.96 -20.71 9.40
N VAL A 76 -9.28 -20.25 8.33
CA VAL A 76 -8.02 -20.85 7.87
C VAL A 76 -6.92 -20.68 8.91
N LEU A 77 -6.78 -19.50 9.51
CA LEU A 77 -5.78 -19.23 10.54
C LEU A 77 -6.03 -20.05 11.82
N ASP A 78 -7.29 -20.22 12.21
CA ASP A 78 -7.70 -21.06 13.34
C ASP A 78 -7.29 -22.52 13.12
N VAL A 79 -7.52 -23.07 11.91
CA VAL A 79 -7.10 -24.43 11.54
C VAL A 79 -5.57 -24.59 11.60
N LEU A 80 -4.84 -23.55 11.22
CA LEU A 80 -3.37 -23.54 11.28
C LEU A 80 -2.83 -23.25 12.69
N GLY A 81 -3.68 -22.95 13.67
CA GLY A 81 -3.28 -22.58 15.03
C GLY A 81 -2.49 -21.27 15.10
N VAL A 82 -2.75 -20.34 14.18
CA VAL A 82 -2.05 -19.06 14.10
C VAL A 82 -2.82 -18.01 14.89
N GLU A 83 -2.26 -17.60 16.03
CA GLU A 83 -2.81 -16.52 16.85
C GLU A 83 -2.40 -15.15 16.31
N CYS A 84 -3.14 -14.64 15.31
CA CYS A 84 -2.91 -13.30 14.80
C CYS A 84 -4.20 -12.61 14.33
N ARG A 85 -4.12 -11.30 14.13
CA ARG A 85 -5.15 -10.51 13.45
C ARG A 85 -4.55 -9.91 12.18
N PRO A 86 -4.97 -10.35 10.98
CA PRO A 86 -4.54 -9.72 9.73
C PRO A 86 -4.86 -8.22 9.73
N ALA A 87 -3.91 -7.40 9.26
CA ALA A 87 -4.09 -5.96 9.18
C ALA A 87 -5.05 -5.56 8.04
N GLU A 88 -4.93 -6.25 6.90
CA GLU A 88 -5.74 -6.05 5.70
C GLU A 88 -6.08 -7.44 5.12
N VAL A 89 -7.31 -7.62 4.63
CA VAL A 89 -7.74 -8.83 3.93
C VAL A 89 -8.53 -8.37 2.71
N TYR A 90 -8.16 -8.81 1.53
CA TYR A 90 -8.87 -8.46 0.31
C TYR A 90 -8.68 -9.55 -0.75
N ARG A 91 -9.57 -9.56 -1.75
CA ARG A 91 -9.43 -10.45 -2.90
C ARG A 91 -8.39 -9.88 -3.85
N MET A 92 -7.50 -10.74 -4.37
CA MET A 92 -6.67 -10.37 -5.51
C MET A 92 -7.62 -10.06 -6.68
N GLY A 93 -7.68 -8.79 -7.08
CA GLY A 93 -8.47 -8.36 -8.23
C GLY A 93 -8.05 -9.12 -9.50
N LYS A 94 -8.91 -9.10 -10.53
CA LYS A 94 -8.53 -9.67 -11.83
C LYS A 94 -7.30 -8.92 -12.38
N PRO A 95 -6.34 -9.60 -13.03
CA PRO A 95 -5.23 -8.90 -13.69
C PRO A 95 -5.76 -7.82 -14.64
N GLY A 96 -5.42 -6.55 -14.39
CA GLY A 96 -5.91 -5.40 -15.16
C GLY A 96 -7.27 -4.84 -14.75
N GLY A 97 -7.89 -5.34 -13.67
CA GLY A 97 -9.10 -4.78 -13.07
C GLY A 97 -8.80 -3.65 -12.06
N PRO A 98 -9.80 -2.83 -11.69
CA PRO A 98 -9.63 -1.82 -10.65
C PRO A 98 -9.23 -2.48 -9.32
N ILE A 99 -8.21 -1.93 -8.67
CA ILE A 99 -7.77 -2.33 -7.34
C ILE A 99 -8.81 -1.81 -6.36
N HIS A 100 -9.65 -2.71 -5.84
CA HIS A 100 -10.51 -2.39 -4.71
C HIS A 100 -9.72 -2.76 -3.44
N ALA A 101 -9.02 -1.76 -2.89
CA ALA A 101 -8.48 -1.80 -1.55
C ALA A 101 -9.58 -1.48 -0.53
#